data_AF-A0A8T4QBC8-F1
#
_entry.id   AF-A0A8T4QBC8-F1
#
_cell.length_a   1.000
_cell.length_b   1.000
_cell.length_c   1.000
_cell.angle_alpha   90.00
_cell.angle_beta   90.00
_cell.angle_gamma   90.00
#
_symmetry.space_group_name_H-M   'P 1'
#
loop_
_entity.id
_entity.type
_entity.pdbx_description
1 polymer ?
#
loop_
_entity_poly.entity_id
_entity_poly.type
_entity_poly.pdbx_seq_one_letter_code
_entity_poly.pdbx_strand_id
1 'polypeptide(L)'
;MKFLVIGDLHGIKPKIKIKDFDYIIAPGDFCSDRDRRKLYIKWFKYMKEFNDCCEEPLDSNEYFIKILKITPSKLKKYDEKSLQDGRKVLEFLNSFGKPVFIVPGNWDQSDAKYTNDDSTPLRKYKNLHERYSGKRTNSKLTRGLKNIFDCQFKVFKFKEFNILGYGLSSGPELPDSREVDNKDQIRKIKVSYNKLFDKVKSQY
;
A
#
# COMPACT_ATOMS: atom_id res chain seq x y z
N MET A 1 -27.35 -12.58 6.89
CA MET A 1 -26.03 -12.25 6.31
C MET A 1 -25.10 -11.80 7.43
N LYS A 2 -23.99 -12.51 7.64
CA LYS A 2 -22.98 -12.22 8.67
C LYS A 2 -21.61 -12.03 8.03
N PHE A 3 -20.93 -10.93 8.38
CA PHE A 3 -19.58 -10.63 7.92
C PHE A 3 -18.57 -10.83 9.06
N LEU A 4 -17.48 -11.51 8.77
CA LEU A 4 -16.26 -11.42 9.55
C LEU A 4 -15.42 -10.27 8.99
N VAL A 5 -15.12 -9.25 9.79
CA VAL A 5 -14.26 -8.13 9.39
C VAL A 5 -12.91 -8.27 10.08
N ILE A 6 -11.81 -8.27 9.31
CA ILE A 6 -10.48 -8.47 9.86
C ILE A 6 -9.37 -7.84 9.00
N GLY A 7 -8.59 -6.93 9.57
CA GLY A 7 -7.50 -6.25 8.86
C GLY A 7 -6.25 -6.12 9.72
N ASP A 8 -5.27 -5.36 9.23
CA ASP A 8 -4.04 -5.02 9.96
C ASP A 8 -3.27 -6.27 10.44
N LEU A 9 -3.11 -7.24 9.54
CA LEU A 9 -2.65 -8.58 9.88
C LEU A 9 -1.12 -8.71 9.95
N HIS A 10 -0.37 -7.85 9.25
CA HIS A 10 1.09 -7.77 9.25
C HIS A 10 1.79 -9.14 9.14
N GLY A 11 1.30 -9.98 8.23
CA GLY A 11 1.82 -11.34 7.97
C GLY A 11 1.49 -12.36 9.06
N ILE A 12 0.57 -12.06 9.97
CA ILE A 12 0.15 -12.94 11.06
C ILE A 12 -1.22 -13.55 10.72
N LYS A 13 -1.31 -14.88 10.79
CA LYS A 13 -2.61 -15.57 10.68
C LYS A 13 -3.46 -15.26 11.92
N PRO A 14 -4.66 -14.72 11.76
CA PRO A 14 -5.49 -14.39 12.91
C PRO A 14 -6.10 -15.64 13.54
N LYS A 15 -6.28 -15.60 14.87
CA LYS A 15 -6.99 -16.65 15.61
C LYS A 15 -8.50 -16.37 15.58
N ILE A 16 -9.19 -16.95 14.61
CA ILE A 16 -10.64 -16.78 14.44
C ILE A 16 -11.37 -17.87 15.25
N LYS A 17 -12.08 -17.46 16.31
CA LYS A 17 -12.87 -18.38 17.16
C LYS A 17 -14.32 -18.53 16.68
N ILE A 18 -14.88 -17.49 16.07
CA ILE A 18 -16.24 -17.48 15.55
C ILE A 18 -16.24 -18.15 14.18
N LYS A 19 -17.06 -19.18 13.98
CA LYS A 19 -17.15 -19.91 12.70
C LYS A 19 -18.40 -19.58 11.89
N ASP A 20 -19.37 -18.91 12.52
CA ASP A 20 -20.68 -18.61 11.92
C ASP A 20 -20.66 -17.25 11.20
N PHE A 21 -20.17 -17.27 9.97
CA PHE A 21 -20.21 -16.13 9.05
C PHE A 21 -20.36 -16.57 7.59
N ASP A 22 -20.94 -15.69 6.79
CA ASP A 22 -21.21 -15.93 5.37
C ASP A 22 -20.09 -15.40 4.47
N TYR A 23 -19.46 -14.30 4.90
CA TYR A 23 -18.50 -13.52 4.12
C TYR A 23 -17.37 -13.00 5.01
N ILE A 24 -16.22 -12.68 4.39
CA ILE A 24 -15.09 -12.01 5.05
C ILE A 24 -14.83 -10.67 4.35
N ILE A 25 -14.64 -9.60 5.12
CA ILE A 25 -14.09 -8.33 4.65
C ILE A 25 -12.72 -8.18 5.29
N ALA A 26 -11.68 -8.05 4.47
CA ALA A 26 -10.32 -7.91 4.97
C ALA A 26 -9.64 -6.67 4.40
N PRO A 27 -9.61 -5.54 5.13
CA PRO A 27 -8.97 -4.32 4.68
C PRO A 27 -7.48 -4.33 5.02
N GLY A 28 -6.67 -4.60 4.00
CA GLY A 28 -5.25 -4.27 3.93
C GLY A 28 -4.31 -4.85 4.99
N ASP A 29 -3.03 -4.57 4.74
CA ASP A 29 -1.87 -4.91 5.56
C ASP A 29 -1.81 -6.40 5.89
N PHE A 30 -1.97 -7.22 4.86
CA PHE A 30 -1.70 -8.66 4.90
C PHE A 30 -0.20 -8.92 4.97
N CYS A 31 0.60 -8.15 4.24
CA CYS A 31 2.06 -8.28 4.17
C CYS A 31 2.75 -7.96 5.49
N SER A 32 3.86 -8.65 5.75
CA SER A 32 4.62 -8.51 7.01
C SER A 32 5.44 -7.22 7.04
N ASP A 33 5.35 -6.48 8.14
CA ASP A 33 6.21 -5.32 8.40
C ASP A 33 7.48 -5.70 9.20
N ARG A 34 7.56 -6.90 9.78
CA ARG A 34 8.51 -7.24 10.87
C ARG A 34 9.97 -6.88 10.61
N ASP A 35 10.46 -7.16 9.41
CA ASP A 35 11.86 -6.89 9.05
C ASP A 35 12.11 -5.41 8.73
N ARG A 36 11.13 -4.72 8.12
CA ARG A 36 11.25 -3.30 7.74
C ARG A 36 10.87 -2.35 8.88
N ARG A 37 9.95 -2.74 9.77
CA ARG A 37 9.43 -1.92 10.87
C ARG A 37 10.56 -1.37 11.74
N LYS A 38 11.54 -2.20 12.08
CA LYS A 38 12.72 -1.78 12.86
C LYS A 38 13.56 -0.73 12.13
N LEU A 39 13.65 -0.81 10.81
CA LEU A 39 14.36 0.17 10.00
C LEU A 39 13.56 1.48 9.97
N TYR A 40 12.25 1.41 9.74
CA TYR A 40 11.37 2.59 9.76
C TYR A 40 11.37 3.29 11.12
N ILE A 41 11.37 2.58 12.24
CA ILE A 41 11.49 3.19 13.58
C ILE A 41 12.78 4.03 13.69
N LYS A 42 13.91 3.51 13.20
CA LYS A 42 15.17 4.27 13.18
C LYS A 42 15.09 5.48 12.25
N TRP A 43 14.48 5.32 11.07
CA TRP A 43 14.28 6.41 10.13
C TRP A 43 13.37 7.50 10.70
N PHE A 44 12.26 7.16 11.34
CA PHE A 44 11.38 8.14 12.00
C PHE A 44 12.09 8.89 13.12
N LYS A 45 12.96 8.21 13.89
CA LYS A 45 13.80 8.87 14.89
C LYS A 45 14.76 9.88 14.23
N TYR A 46 15.44 9.47 13.16
CA TYR A 46 16.29 10.35 12.36
C TYR A 46 15.52 11.56 11.80
N MET A 47 14.34 11.35 11.20
CA MET A 47 13.48 12.42 10.69
C MET A 47 13.11 13.42 11.78
N LYS A 48 12.79 12.95 12.98
CA LYS A 48 12.44 13.81 14.12
C LYS A 48 13.62 14.67 14.56
N GLU A 49 14.83 14.12 14.57
CA GLU A 49 16.07 14.84 14.92
C GLU A 49 16.53 15.79 13.79
N PHE A 50 16.16 15.48 12.54
CA PHE A 50 16.56 16.24 11.37
C PHE A 50 15.68 17.48 11.10
N ASN A 51 14.44 17.51 11.62
CA ASN A 51 13.50 18.62 11.44
C ASN A 51 14.02 20.00 11.95
N ASP A 52 15.16 20.05 12.63
CA ASP A 52 15.82 21.27 13.07
C ASP A 52 16.84 21.84 12.05
N CYS A 53 17.09 21.13 10.94
CA CYS A 53 18.06 21.52 9.91
C CYS A 53 17.35 21.91 8.61
N CYS A 54 17.74 23.03 7.97
CA CYS A 54 17.17 23.54 6.71
C CYS A 54 17.50 22.70 5.45
N GLU A 55 17.78 21.41 5.62
CA GLU A 55 18.08 20.47 4.53
C GLU A 55 16.88 19.55 4.27
N GLU A 56 16.85 18.86 3.13
CA GLU A 56 15.87 17.79 2.89
C GLU A 56 16.35 16.48 3.51
N PRO A 57 15.50 15.78 4.30
CA PRO A 57 15.90 14.51 4.89
C PRO A 57 16.01 13.41 3.83
N LEU A 58 16.92 12.47 4.05
CA LEU A 58 17.00 11.25 3.25
C LEU A 58 15.67 10.48 3.29
N ASP A 59 15.21 9.99 2.13
CA ASP A 59 14.09 9.05 2.12
C ASP A 59 14.46 7.75 2.85
N SER A 60 13.44 6.98 3.22
CA SER A 60 13.65 5.76 4.02
C SER A 60 14.63 4.76 3.40
N ASN A 61 14.60 4.52 2.08
CA ASN A 61 15.52 3.58 1.44
C ASN A 61 16.95 4.14 1.38
N GLU A 62 17.10 5.41 1.04
CA GLU A 62 18.40 6.07 1.07
C GLU A 62 19.01 6.06 2.46
N TYR A 63 18.22 6.35 3.49
CA TYR A 63 18.66 6.24 4.87
C TYR A 63 19.08 4.80 5.22
N PHE A 64 18.32 3.79 4.81
CA PHE A 64 18.68 2.39 5.06
C PHE A 64 20.02 2.01 4.40
N ILE A 65 20.27 2.48 3.17
CA ILE A 65 21.48 2.14 2.42
C ILE A 65 22.68 2.98 2.88
N LYS A 66 22.54 4.31 2.89
CA LYS A 66 23.63 5.25 3.16
C LYS A 66 24.01 5.30 4.64
N ILE A 67 23.01 5.29 5.55
CA ILE A 67 23.24 5.44 6.99
C ILE A 67 23.30 4.09 7.67
N LEU A 68 22.29 3.24 7.51
CA LEU A 68 22.26 1.91 8.16
C LEU A 68 23.11 0.84 7.45
N LYS A 69 23.72 1.18 6.31
CA LYS A 69 24.58 0.28 5.49
C LYS A 69 23.89 -1.03 5.11
N ILE A 70 22.57 -0.99 4.91
CA ILE A 70 21.79 -2.14 4.43
C ILE A 70 21.94 -2.24 2.91
N THR A 71 22.34 -3.40 2.41
CA THR A 71 22.49 -3.59 0.97
C THR A 71 21.12 -3.62 0.26
N PRO A 72 21.02 -3.15 -1.01
CA PRO A 72 19.79 -3.26 -1.79
C PRO A 72 19.27 -4.70 -1.91
N SER A 73 20.19 -5.68 -2.01
CA SER A 73 19.86 -7.11 -2.06
C SER A 73 19.18 -7.60 -0.78
N LYS A 74 19.55 -7.06 0.38
CA LYS A 74 18.94 -7.40 1.67
C LYS A 74 17.56 -6.78 1.82
N LEU A 75 17.37 -5.53 1.37
CA LEU A 75 16.04 -4.89 1.31
C LEU A 75 15.08 -5.69 0.43
N LYS A 76 15.55 -6.12 -0.76
CA LYS A 76 14.75 -6.97 -1.65
C LYS A 76 14.29 -8.27 -0.98
N LYS A 77 15.17 -8.92 -0.22
CA LYS A 77 14.81 -10.13 0.55
C LYS A 77 13.74 -9.86 1.61
N TYR A 78 13.75 -8.68 2.25
CA TYR A 78 12.70 -8.28 3.18
C TYR A 78 11.35 -8.10 2.48
N ASP A 79 11.33 -7.45 1.31
CA ASP A 79 10.11 -7.27 0.52
C ASP A 79 9.55 -8.62 0.01
N GLU A 80 10.43 -9.51 -0.46
CA GLU A 80 10.06 -10.86 -0.90
C GLU A 80 9.44 -11.68 0.24
N LYS A 81 10.05 -11.64 1.43
CA LYS A 81 9.52 -12.31 2.62
C LYS A 81 8.19 -11.71 3.07
N SER A 82 8.07 -10.39 3.03
CA SER A 82 6.83 -9.67 3.36
C SER A 82 5.66 -10.11 2.47
N LEU A 83 5.89 -10.22 1.15
CA LEU A 83 4.92 -10.74 0.19
C LEU A 83 4.57 -12.22 0.45
N GLN A 84 5.56 -13.06 0.78
CA GLN A 84 5.30 -14.46 1.12
C GLN A 84 4.44 -14.62 2.37
N ASP A 85 4.67 -13.80 3.40
CA ASP A 85 3.88 -13.85 4.62
C ASP A 85 2.44 -13.34 4.38
N GLY A 86 2.27 -12.25 3.61
CA GLY A 86 0.95 -11.79 3.18
C GLY A 86 0.19 -12.83 2.35
N ARG A 87 0.90 -13.55 1.48
CA ARG A 87 0.31 -14.67 0.72
C ARG A 87 -0.24 -15.76 1.64
N LYS A 88 0.50 -16.16 2.67
CA LYS A 88 0.04 -17.17 3.65
C LYS A 88 -1.19 -16.72 4.42
N VAL A 89 -1.33 -15.42 4.67
CA VAL A 89 -2.53 -14.83 5.30
C VAL A 89 -3.73 -14.97 4.38
N LEU A 90 -3.61 -14.57 3.10
CA LEU A 90 -4.72 -14.69 2.15
C LEU A 90 -5.07 -16.15 1.84
N GLU A 91 -4.10 -17.06 1.80
CA GLU A 91 -4.36 -18.50 1.69
C GLU A 91 -5.16 -19.03 2.87
N PHE A 92 -4.84 -18.58 4.09
CA PHE A 92 -5.60 -18.92 5.28
C PHE A 92 -7.05 -18.39 5.20
N LEU A 93 -7.26 -17.14 4.80
CA LEU A 93 -8.60 -16.59 4.62
C LEU A 93 -9.38 -17.32 3.50
N ASN A 94 -8.71 -17.63 2.39
CA ASN A 94 -9.30 -18.38 1.28
C ASN A 94 -9.74 -19.80 1.68
N SER A 95 -9.05 -20.43 2.66
CA SER A 95 -9.34 -21.78 3.13
C SER A 95 -10.70 -21.94 3.83
N PHE A 96 -11.33 -20.84 4.26
CA PHE A 96 -12.67 -20.87 4.83
C PHE A 96 -13.77 -21.19 3.80
N GLY A 97 -13.46 -21.15 2.50
CA GLY A 97 -14.44 -21.44 1.45
C GLY A 97 -15.53 -20.36 1.30
N LYS A 98 -15.41 -19.24 2.02
CA LYS A 98 -16.33 -18.10 1.99
C LYS A 98 -15.75 -16.98 1.11
N PRO A 99 -16.59 -16.17 0.44
CA PRO A 99 -16.10 -14.99 -0.27
C PRO A 99 -15.36 -14.04 0.67
N VAL A 100 -14.18 -13.61 0.25
CA VAL A 100 -13.28 -12.70 0.98
C VAL A 100 -13.05 -11.47 0.14
N PHE A 101 -13.58 -10.33 0.58
CA PHE A 101 -13.46 -9.06 -0.12
C PHE A 101 -12.29 -8.29 0.46
N ILE A 102 -11.34 -7.92 -0.39
CA ILE A 102 -10.10 -7.27 0.04
C ILE A 102 -9.90 -5.93 -0.64
N VAL A 103 -9.19 -5.07 0.07
CA VAL A 103 -8.47 -3.92 -0.49
C VAL A 103 -7.04 -3.96 0.05
N PRO A 104 -6.05 -3.47 -0.70
CA PRO A 104 -4.66 -3.44 -0.24
C PRO A 104 -4.44 -2.32 0.80
N GLY A 105 -3.61 -2.60 1.80
CA GLY A 105 -3.02 -1.63 2.71
C GLY A 105 -1.65 -1.17 2.25
N ASN A 106 -1.01 -0.26 2.98
CA ASN A 106 0.29 0.31 2.58
C ASN A 106 1.42 -0.73 2.52
N TRP A 107 1.27 -1.86 3.22
CA TRP A 107 2.24 -2.95 3.21
C TRP A 107 2.05 -3.95 2.06
N ASP A 108 0.86 -4.04 1.47
CA ASP A 108 0.51 -5.11 0.52
C ASP A 108 1.07 -4.92 -0.88
N GLN A 109 1.53 -3.70 -1.18
CA GLN A 109 1.93 -3.27 -2.52
C GLN A 109 0.78 -3.37 -3.53
N SER A 110 0.81 -2.53 -4.57
CA SER A 110 -0.07 -2.70 -5.72
C SER A 110 0.69 -3.26 -6.92
N ASP A 111 -0.05 -3.72 -7.92
CA ASP A 111 0.51 -4.01 -9.26
C ASP A 111 0.84 -2.74 -10.06
N ALA A 112 0.90 -1.57 -9.43
CA ALA A 112 1.29 -0.34 -10.10
C ALA A 112 2.71 -0.46 -10.66
N LYS A 113 2.89 -0.02 -11.90
CA LYS A 113 4.21 0.17 -12.50
C LYS A 113 4.63 1.60 -12.21
N TYR A 114 5.65 1.76 -11.38
CA TYR A 114 6.31 3.03 -11.13
C TYR A 114 7.82 2.80 -11.23
N THR A 115 8.57 3.87 -11.44
CA THR A 115 10.05 3.82 -11.46
C THR A 115 10.58 4.10 -10.05
N ASN A 116 11.70 3.50 -9.64
CA ASN A 116 12.38 3.89 -8.40
C ASN A 116 13.26 5.14 -8.59
N ASP A 117 12.93 5.96 -9.58
CA ASP A 117 13.69 7.16 -9.91
C ASP A 117 12.99 8.38 -9.32
N ASP A 118 13.44 8.75 -8.12
CA ASP A 118 12.98 9.92 -7.38
C ASP A 118 13.95 11.10 -7.53
N SER A 119 14.75 11.15 -8.60
CA SER A 119 15.80 12.16 -8.84
C SER A 119 15.33 13.63 -8.89
N THR A 120 14.01 13.85 -8.97
CA THR A 120 13.42 15.19 -8.90
C THR A 120 12.16 15.14 -8.05
N PRO A 121 11.77 16.23 -7.38
CA PRO A 121 10.52 16.31 -6.61
C PRO A 121 9.31 15.87 -7.45
N LEU A 122 9.22 16.31 -8.70
CA LEU A 122 8.12 15.92 -9.61
C LEU A 122 8.07 14.40 -9.85
N ARG A 123 9.21 13.74 -10.05
CA ARG A 123 9.25 12.28 -10.24
C ARG A 123 8.90 11.56 -8.95
N LYS A 124 9.42 11.99 -7.81
CA LYS A 124 9.08 11.47 -6.47
C LYS A 124 7.58 11.50 -6.22
N TYR A 125 6.94 12.66 -6.43
CA TYR A 125 5.49 12.80 -6.31
C TYR A 125 4.73 11.88 -7.28
N LYS A 126 5.16 11.81 -8.53
CA LYS A 126 4.54 10.93 -9.53
C LYS A 126 4.64 9.45 -9.12
N ASN A 127 5.81 8.98 -8.69
CA ASN A 127 6.02 7.60 -8.28
C ASN A 127 5.22 7.25 -7.02
N LEU A 128 5.13 8.17 -6.06
CA LEU A 128 4.29 8.04 -4.87
C LEU A 128 2.83 7.83 -5.28
N HIS A 129 2.29 8.72 -6.11
CA HIS A 129 0.92 8.60 -6.60
C HIS A 129 0.70 7.33 -7.44
N GLU A 130 1.65 6.94 -8.29
CA GLU A 130 1.55 5.70 -9.06
C GLU A 130 1.49 4.47 -8.14
N ARG A 131 2.33 4.43 -7.09
CA ARG A 131 2.33 3.36 -6.09
C ARG A 131 0.98 3.20 -5.38
N TYR A 132 0.32 4.30 -5.05
CA TYR A 132 -0.97 4.33 -4.35
C TYR A 132 -2.20 4.25 -5.28
N SER A 133 -2.04 4.56 -6.57
CA SER A 133 -3.13 4.48 -7.57
C SER A 133 -3.20 3.15 -8.33
N GLY A 134 -2.49 2.13 -7.84
CA GLY A 134 -2.56 0.80 -8.42
C GLY A 134 -3.99 0.26 -8.40
N LYS A 135 -4.48 -0.14 -9.57
CA LYS A 135 -5.88 -0.60 -9.78
C LYS A 135 -6.21 -1.93 -9.10
N ARG A 136 -5.18 -2.62 -8.59
CA ARG A 136 -5.25 -3.98 -8.07
C ARG A 136 -4.22 -4.16 -6.98
N THR A 137 -4.59 -4.98 -6.00
CA THR A 137 -3.65 -5.58 -5.05
C THR A 137 -2.57 -6.35 -5.81
N ASN A 138 -1.34 -6.38 -5.30
CA ASN A 138 -0.24 -7.13 -5.93
C ASN A 138 -0.67 -8.57 -6.30
N SER A 139 -0.59 -8.93 -7.58
CA SER A 139 -1.10 -10.22 -8.08
C SER A 139 -0.40 -11.42 -7.46
N LYS A 140 0.82 -11.28 -6.93
CA LYS A 140 1.48 -12.37 -6.19
C LYS A 140 0.72 -12.76 -4.93
N LEU A 141 -0.02 -11.84 -4.33
CA LEU A 141 -0.85 -12.10 -3.16
C LEU A 141 -2.11 -12.87 -3.55
N THR A 142 -2.78 -12.51 -4.64
CA THR A 142 -4.14 -12.97 -4.96
C THR A 142 -4.22 -14.10 -5.99
N ARG A 143 -3.17 -14.31 -6.82
CA ARG A 143 -3.21 -15.27 -7.94
C ARG A 143 -3.59 -16.68 -7.49
N GLY A 144 -4.62 -17.25 -8.13
CA GLY A 144 -5.09 -18.62 -7.86
C GLY A 144 -5.96 -18.78 -6.62
N LEU A 145 -6.23 -17.72 -5.85
CA LEU A 145 -7.13 -17.77 -4.70
C LEU A 145 -8.57 -17.51 -5.13
N LYS A 146 -9.36 -18.57 -5.28
CA LYS A 146 -10.69 -18.54 -5.91
C LYS A 146 -11.73 -17.73 -5.14
N ASN A 147 -11.58 -17.62 -3.81
CA ASN A 147 -12.54 -16.94 -2.95
C ASN A 147 -12.12 -15.51 -2.59
N ILE A 148 -10.97 -15.03 -3.09
CA ILE A 148 -10.45 -13.70 -2.81
C ILE A 148 -10.89 -12.74 -3.93
N PHE A 149 -11.65 -11.73 -3.56
CA PHE A 149 -12.19 -10.70 -4.44
C PHE A 149 -11.47 -9.37 -4.17
N ASP A 150 -10.62 -8.96 -5.12
CA ASP A 150 -9.92 -7.68 -5.05
C ASP A 150 -10.84 -6.53 -5.47
N CYS A 151 -11.31 -5.80 -4.47
CA CYS A 151 -12.26 -4.69 -4.59
C CYS A 151 -11.58 -3.34 -4.83
N GLN A 152 -10.25 -3.28 -4.92
CA GLN A 152 -9.52 -2.01 -5.09
C GLN A 152 -10.06 -1.19 -6.27
N PHE A 153 -10.57 0.02 -5.97
CA PHE A 153 -11.17 0.96 -6.92
C PHE A 153 -12.27 0.34 -7.79
N LYS A 154 -13.10 -0.53 -7.20
CA LYS A 154 -14.22 -1.18 -7.90
C LYS A 154 -15.47 -1.18 -7.05
N VAL A 155 -16.61 -1.09 -7.73
CA VAL A 155 -17.90 -1.53 -7.20
C VAL A 155 -18.08 -2.99 -7.57
N PHE A 156 -18.06 -3.86 -6.57
CA PHE A 156 -18.29 -5.29 -6.72
C PHE A 156 -19.74 -5.60 -6.33
N LYS A 157 -20.57 -5.92 -7.32
CA LYS A 157 -21.97 -6.32 -7.10
C LYS A 157 -22.02 -7.81 -6.77
N PHE A 158 -22.53 -8.18 -5.60
CA PHE A 158 -22.56 -9.57 -5.15
C PHE A 158 -23.88 -9.92 -4.46
N LYS A 159 -24.69 -10.73 -5.13
CA LYS A 159 -26.03 -11.11 -4.67
C LYS A 159 -26.87 -9.87 -4.32
N GLU A 160 -27.18 -9.70 -3.04
CA GLU A 160 -28.09 -8.68 -2.50
C GLU A 160 -27.36 -7.41 -2.03
N PHE A 161 -26.03 -7.34 -2.15
CA PHE A 161 -25.25 -6.19 -1.71
C PHE A 161 -24.16 -5.79 -2.70
N ASN A 162 -23.68 -4.57 -2.54
CA ASN A 162 -22.56 -4.02 -3.30
C ASN A 162 -21.41 -3.72 -2.34
N ILE A 163 -20.18 -3.99 -2.75
CA ILE A 163 -18.96 -3.59 -2.04
C ILE A 163 -18.23 -2.56 -2.88
N LEU A 164 -17.95 -1.42 -2.28
CA LEU A 164 -17.05 -0.42 -2.83
C LEU A 164 -15.70 -0.53 -2.11
N GLY A 165 -14.64 -0.88 -2.85
CA GLY A 165 -13.31 -0.99 -2.28
C GLY A 165 -12.44 0.23 -2.57
N TYR A 166 -11.85 0.78 -1.52
CA TYR A 166 -10.91 1.89 -1.59
C TYR A 166 -9.77 1.65 -0.58
N GLY A 167 -8.67 1.07 -1.05
CA GLY A 167 -7.43 0.85 -0.28
C GLY A 167 -6.26 1.63 -0.87
N LEU A 168 -5.07 1.43 -0.29
CA LEU A 168 -3.82 2.12 -0.71
C LEU A 168 -4.00 3.63 -0.92
N SER A 169 -4.78 4.29 -0.06
CA SER A 169 -5.02 5.71 -0.21
C SER A 169 -4.78 6.45 1.10
N SER A 170 -3.76 7.29 1.08
CA SER A 170 -3.63 8.46 1.97
C SER A 170 -4.33 9.64 1.31
N GLY A 171 -5.61 9.48 0.97
CA GLY A 171 -6.46 10.51 0.40
C GLY A 171 -6.00 11.14 -0.93
N PRO A 172 -6.86 11.98 -1.52
CA PRO A 172 -6.49 12.95 -2.53
C PRO A 172 -5.74 14.12 -1.87
N GLU A 173 -4.69 13.86 -1.08
CA GLU A 173 -3.94 14.96 -0.49
C GLU A 173 -3.26 15.73 -1.62
N LEU A 174 -3.73 16.97 -1.80
CA LEU A 174 -3.12 17.90 -2.73
C LEU A 174 -1.64 18.04 -2.34
N PRO A 175 -0.73 18.08 -3.31
CA PRO A 175 0.67 18.34 -3.04
C PRO A 175 0.77 19.58 -2.16
N ASP A 176 1.38 19.44 -1.00
CA ASP A 176 1.54 20.56 -0.10
C ASP A 176 2.47 21.58 -0.77
N SER A 177 1.96 22.79 -1.02
CA SER A 177 2.75 23.85 -1.62
C SER A 177 3.97 24.24 -0.77
N ARG A 178 4.02 23.81 0.49
CA ARG A 178 5.16 24.00 1.39
C ARG A 178 6.39 23.16 1.02
N GLU A 179 6.24 22.11 0.21
CA GLU A 179 7.37 21.26 -0.23
C GLU A 179 7.97 21.70 -1.57
N VAL A 180 7.43 22.74 -2.21
CA VAL A 180 7.84 23.13 -3.57
C VAL A 180 7.80 24.64 -3.74
N ASP A 181 8.94 25.31 -3.59
CA ASP A 181 9.04 26.78 -3.72
C ASP A 181 8.86 27.30 -5.16
N ASN A 182 8.88 26.42 -6.15
CA ASN A 182 8.80 26.81 -7.55
C ASN A 182 7.36 26.68 -8.09
N LYS A 183 6.75 27.83 -8.43
CA LYS A 183 5.40 27.93 -9.02
C LYS A 183 5.20 27.05 -10.26
N ASP A 184 6.21 26.90 -11.11
CA ASP A 184 6.14 26.03 -12.29
C ASP A 184 6.15 24.54 -11.93
N GLN A 185 6.87 24.16 -10.88
CA GLN A 185 6.84 22.80 -10.37
C GLN A 185 5.48 22.50 -9.72
N ILE A 186 4.92 23.40 -8.91
CA ILE A 186 3.56 23.27 -8.36
C ILE A 186 2.55 23.06 -9.50
N ARG A 187 2.63 23.87 -10.57
CA ARG A 187 1.75 23.71 -11.74
C ARG A 187 1.88 22.32 -12.37
N LYS A 188 3.10 21.84 -12.58
CA LYS A 188 3.36 20.51 -13.16
C LYS A 188 2.84 19.38 -12.26
N ILE A 189 3.02 19.49 -10.94
CA ILE A 189 2.50 18.50 -9.99
C ILE A 189 0.97 18.51 -10.00
N LYS A 190 0.32 19.69 -9.96
CA LYS A 190 -1.15 19.80 -10.09
C LYS A 190 -1.67 19.16 -11.37
N VAL A 191 -1.01 19.37 -12.51
CA VAL A 191 -1.39 18.72 -13.77
C VAL A 191 -1.22 17.19 -13.69
N SER A 192 -0.13 16.70 -13.11
CA SER A 192 0.10 15.26 -12.92
C SER A 192 -0.93 14.64 -11.97
N TYR A 193 -1.23 15.34 -10.88
CA TYR A 193 -2.24 14.96 -9.90
C TYR A 193 -3.63 14.89 -10.53
N ASN A 194 -4.05 15.92 -11.29
CA ASN A 194 -5.33 15.92 -11.98
C ASN A 194 -5.44 14.77 -12.98
N LYS A 195 -4.39 14.47 -13.76
CA LYS A 195 -4.36 13.30 -14.65
C LYS A 195 -4.56 11.98 -13.89
N LEU A 196 -3.95 11.86 -12.71
CA LEU A 196 -4.11 10.69 -11.85
C LEU A 196 -5.54 10.61 -11.29
N PHE A 197 -6.07 11.73 -10.81
CA PHE A 197 -7.41 11.86 -10.28
C PHE A 197 -8.47 11.53 -11.35
N ASP A 198 -8.31 12.03 -12.58
CA ASP A 198 -9.17 11.72 -13.72
C ASP A 198 -9.11 10.22 -14.09
N LYS A 199 -7.93 9.60 -13.98
CA LYS A 199 -7.76 8.16 -14.20
C LYS A 199 -8.48 7.32 -13.12
N VAL A 200 -8.54 7.82 -11.89
CA VAL A 200 -9.32 7.21 -10.80
C VAL A 200 -10.81 7.47 -11.00
N LYS A 201 -11.21 8.70 -11.32
CA LYS A 201 -12.60 9.13 -11.55
C LYS A 201 -13.24 8.38 -12.72
N SER A 202 -12.51 8.16 -13.82
CA SER A 202 -12.99 7.38 -14.97
C SER A 202 -13.19 5.89 -14.70
N GLN A 203 -12.83 5.40 -13.51
CA GLN A 203 -13.13 4.04 -13.07
C GLN A 203 -14.49 3.94 -12.35
N TYR A 204 -15.11 5.08 -12.05
CA TYR A 204 -16.43 5.23 -11.42
C TYR A 204 -17.42 5.81 -12.41
#